data_AF-A0A2E7DDL9-F1
#
_entry.id   AF-A0A2E7DDL9-F1
#
_cell.length_a   1.000
_cell.length_b   1.000
_cell.length_c   1.000
_cell.angle_alpha   90.00
_cell.angle_beta   90.00
_cell.angle_gamma   90.00
#
_symmetry.space_group_name_H-M   'P 1'
#
loop_
_entity.id
_entity.type
_entity.pdbx_description
1 polymer ?
#
loop_
_entity_poly.entity_id
_entity_poly.type
_entity_poly.pdbx_seq_one_letter_code
_entity_poly.pdbx_strand_id
1 'polypeptide(L)'
;MGKINQVERITYSGGLLGLLFGSPLRKLNERVTQMNKNGWNLHFIHQDNPNLLILILRWFILLMTLGLWTIGNSEILVFQKEDG
;
A
#
# COMPACT_ATOMS: atom_id res chain seq x y z
N MET A 1 -2.35 -8.00 30.13
CA MET A 1 -2.08 -8.31 28.73
C MET A 1 -1.85 -7.00 27.99
N GLY A 2 -0.64 -6.82 27.45
CA GLY A 2 -0.32 -5.65 26.63
C GLY A 2 -0.95 -5.79 25.25
N LYS A 3 -1.08 -4.69 24.50
CA LYS A 3 -1.39 -4.71 23.08
C LYS A 3 -0.14 -4.27 22.33
N ILE A 4 0.33 -5.09 21.40
CA ILE A 4 1.42 -4.69 20.49
C ILE A 4 0.83 -4.31 19.14
N ASN A 5 1.36 -3.25 18.54
CA ASN A 5 0.92 -2.74 17.24
C ASN A 5 2.06 -2.84 16.23
N GLN A 6 1.74 -3.26 15.01
CA GLN A 6 2.67 -3.27 13.88
C GLN A 6 2.09 -2.44 12.74
N VAL A 7 2.90 -1.54 12.20
CA VAL A 7 2.52 -0.64 11.11
C VAL A 7 3.24 -1.08 9.84
N GLU A 8 2.48 -1.33 8.79
CA GLU A 8 2.98 -1.82 7.51
C GLU A 8 2.51 -0.91 6.37
N ARG A 9 3.41 -0.58 5.44
CA ARG A 9 3.10 0.24 4.28
C ARG A 9 3.02 -0.63 3.04
N ILE A 10 1.89 -0.57 2.33
CA ILE A 10 1.77 -1.11 0.98
C ILE A 10 1.88 0.03 -0.01
N THR A 11 2.83 -0.08 -0.94
CA THR A 11 2.93 0.84 -2.08
C THR A 11 2.44 0.14 -3.34
N TYR A 12 1.64 0.83 -4.14
CA TYR A 12 1.16 0.34 -5.43
C TYR A 12 2.01 0.91 -6.57
N SER A 13 2.06 0.19 -7.68
CA SER A 13 2.63 0.68 -8.94
C SER A 13 1.50 1.30 -9.77
N GLY A 14 1.78 2.41 -10.44
CA GLY A 14 0.85 3.09 -11.34
C GLY A 14 1.33 3.07 -12.80
N GLY A 15 0.60 3.77 -13.66
CA GLY A 15 0.84 3.79 -15.11
C GLY A 15 0.20 2.60 -15.81
N LEU A 16 0.42 2.46 -17.11
CA LEU A 16 -0.19 1.41 -17.91
C LEU A 16 0.17 0.01 -17.39
N LEU A 17 1.41 -0.21 -16.97
CA LEU A 17 1.84 -1.46 -16.36
C LEU A 17 1.15 -1.72 -15.02
N GLY A 18 0.97 -0.68 -14.21
CA GLY A 18 0.20 -0.77 -12.96
C GLY A 18 -1.27 -1.12 -13.19
N LEU A 19 -1.88 -0.59 -14.26
CA LEU A 19 -3.28 -0.88 -14.62
C LEU A 19 -3.46 -2.30 -15.18
N LEU A 20 -2.53 -2.77 -16.00
CA LEU A 20 -2.62 -4.09 -16.64
C LEU A 20 -2.20 -5.23 -15.72
N PHE A 21 -1.18 -5.02 -14.87
CA PHE A 21 -0.58 -6.07 -14.06
C PHE A 21 -0.76 -5.88 -12.55
N GLY A 22 -1.15 -4.69 -12.09
CA GLY A 22 -1.35 -4.40 -10.68
C GLY A 22 -2.82 -4.51 -10.26
N SER A 23 -3.12 -5.43 -9.34
CA SER A 23 -4.41 -5.45 -8.62
C SER A 23 -4.20 -4.98 -7.18
N PRO A 24 -4.67 -3.78 -6.81
CA PRO A 24 -4.55 -3.27 -5.43
C PRO A 24 -5.22 -4.18 -4.41
N LEU A 25 -6.41 -4.71 -4.76
CA LEU A 25 -7.18 -5.62 -3.92
C LEU A 25 -6.42 -6.93 -3.65
N ARG A 26 -5.81 -7.50 -4.69
CA ARG A 26 -5.03 -8.74 -4.54
C ARG A 26 -3.84 -8.53 -3.61
N LYS A 27 -3.06 -7.45 -3.82
CA LYS A 27 -1.90 -7.13 -3.00
C LYS A 27 -2.26 -6.86 -1.54
N LEU A 28 -3.38 -6.15 -1.32
CA LEU A 28 -3.93 -5.90 0.01
C LEU A 28 -4.32 -7.21 0.70
N ASN A 29 -5.10 -8.05 0.01
CA ASN A 29 -5.57 -9.32 0.55
C ASN A 29 -4.42 -10.30 0.86
N GLU A 30 -3.42 -10.37 -0.03
CA GLU A 30 -2.21 -11.17 0.20
C GLU A 30 -1.47 -10.73 1.47
N ARG A 31 -1.31 -9.41 1.66
CA ARG A 31 -0.62 -8.88 2.85
C ARG A 31 -1.43 -9.11 4.13
N VAL A 32 -2.73 -8.84 4.12
CA VAL A 32 -3.60 -9.09 5.28
C VAL A 32 -3.62 -10.57 5.63
N THR A 33 -3.74 -11.45 4.64
CA THR A 33 -3.70 -12.91 4.85
C THR A 33 -2.37 -13.36 5.45
N GLN A 34 -1.26 -12.81 4.98
CA GLN A 34 0.07 -13.10 5.53
C GLN A 34 0.20 -12.66 6.99
N MET A 35 -0.30 -11.47 7.34
CA MET A 35 -0.24 -10.97 8.71
C MET A 35 -1.17 -11.75 9.65
N ASN A 36 -2.36 -12.12 9.18
CA ASN A 36 -3.28 -13.00 9.90
C ASN A 36 -2.64 -14.36 10.22
N LYS A 37 -1.90 -14.95 9.27
CA LYS A 37 -1.13 -16.19 9.50
C LYS A 37 -0.04 -16.04 10.57
N ASN A 38 0.50 -14.85 10.73
CA ASN A 38 1.49 -14.53 11.77
C ASN A 38 0.84 -14.20 13.14
N GLY A 39 -0.49 -14.32 13.24
CA GLY A 39 -1.26 -14.05 14.46
C GLY A 39 -1.53 -12.57 14.73
N TRP A 40 -1.36 -11.72 13.71
CA TRP A 40 -1.72 -10.30 13.78
C TRP A 40 -3.14 -10.09 13.28
N ASN A 41 -3.91 -9.22 13.94
CA ASN A 41 -5.25 -8.84 13.50
C ASN A 41 -5.22 -7.45 12.88
N LEU A 42 -5.87 -7.28 11.73
CA LEU A 42 -6.02 -5.96 11.11
C LEU A 42 -6.89 -5.06 11.99
N HIS A 43 -6.36 -3.90 12.40
CA HIS A 43 -7.08 -2.94 13.24
C HIS A 43 -7.63 -1.77 12.43
N PHE A 44 -6.79 -1.12 11.60
CA PHE A 44 -7.24 -0.05 10.72
C PHE A 44 -6.41 0.06 9.43
N ILE A 45 -7.01 0.66 8.41
CA ILE A 45 -6.37 1.04 7.15
C ILE A 45 -6.39 2.56 7.06
N HIS A 46 -5.23 3.17 6.88
CA HIS A 46 -5.09 4.59 6.60
C HIS A 46 -4.62 4.80 5.17
N GLN A 47 -5.40 5.52 4.39
CA GLN A 47 -5.01 5.89 3.03
C GLN A 47 -4.09 7.10 3.09
N ASP A 48 -2.89 6.97 2.50
CA ASP A 48 -2.00 8.13 2.38
C ASP A 48 -2.51 9.05 1.27
N ASN A 49 -2.80 10.29 1.65
CA ASN A 49 -3.12 11.33 0.69
C ASN A 49 -1.83 11.84 0.03
N PRO A 50 -1.69 11.72 -1.30
CA PRO A 50 -0.50 12.22 -1.98
C PRO A 50 -0.48 13.75 -1.94
N ASN A 51 0.66 14.32 -1.53
CA ASN A 51 0.89 15.75 -1.60
C ASN A 51 0.98 16.22 -3.06
N LEU A 52 0.69 17.50 -3.30
CA LEU A 52 0.74 18.12 -4.64
C LEU A 52 2.08 17.88 -5.36
N LEU A 53 3.19 17.93 -4.62
CA LEU A 53 4.54 17.68 -5.17
C LEU A 53 4.69 16.25 -5.71
N ILE A 54 4.11 15.27 -5.01
CA ILE A 54 4.11 13.87 -5.46
C ILE A 54 3.25 13.72 -6.71
N LEU A 55 2.12 14.42 -6.78
CA LEU A 55 1.26 14.40 -7.95
C LEU A 55 2.00 14.95 -9.20
N ILE A 56 2.71 16.07 -9.06
CA ILE A 56 3.51 16.66 -10.14
C ILE A 56 4.62 15.69 -10.58
N LEU A 57 5.33 15.08 -9.63
CA LEU A 57 6.36 14.10 -9.94
C LEU A 57 5.79 12.88 -10.69
N ARG A 58 4.61 12.39 -10.31
CA ARG A 58 3.94 11.29 -11.02
C ARG A 58 3.67 11.62 -12.48
N TRP A 59 3.17 12.83 -12.75
CA TRP A 59 2.95 13.31 -14.12
C TRP A 59 4.25 13.41 -14.91
N PHE A 60 5.31 13.90 -14.27
CA PHE A 60 6.64 13.95 -14.90
C PHE A 60 7.16 12.56 -15.26
N ILE A 61 7.07 11.59 -14.34
CA ILE A 61 7.48 10.19 -14.59
C ILE A 61 6.62 9.54 -15.67
N LEU A 62 5.31 9.77 -15.67
CA LEU A 62 4.43 9.28 -16.73
C LEU A 62 4.83 9.85 -18.08
N LEU A 63 5.11 11.14 -18.19
CA LEU A 63 5.57 11.73 -19.44
C LEU A 63 6.91 11.13 -19.89
N MET A 64 7.86 10.97 -18.97
CA MET A 64 9.17 10.37 -19.26
C MET A 64 9.10 8.90 -19.66
N THR A 65 8.17 8.15 -19.09
CA THR A 65 7.97 6.72 -19.38
C THR A 65 6.93 6.48 -20.47
N LEU A 66 6.46 7.54 -21.16
CA LEU A 66 5.39 7.47 -22.16
C LEU A 66 4.11 6.79 -21.63
N GLY A 67 3.81 7.03 -20.36
CA GLY A 67 2.64 6.52 -19.65
C GLY A 67 2.79 5.09 -19.13
N LEU A 68 3.94 4.44 -19.34
CA LEU A 68 4.11 3.02 -19.01
C LEU A 68 4.15 2.77 -17.50
N TRP A 69 4.83 3.62 -16.73
CA TRP A 69 5.08 3.35 -15.31
C TRP A 69 5.08 4.63 -14.47
N THR A 70 4.54 4.56 -13.26
CA THR A 70 4.72 5.60 -12.25
C THR A 70 4.56 5.01 -10.84
N ILE A 71 4.85 5.81 -9.82
CA ILE A 71 4.64 5.44 -8.43
C ILE A 71 3.15 5.60 -8.13
N GLY A 72 2.49 4.52 -7.69
CA GLY A 72 1.07 4.53 -7.32
C GLY A 72 0.84 5.02 -5.89
N ASN A 73 -0.41 4.93 -5.44
CA ASN A 73 -0.78 5.27 -4.06
C ASN A 73 -0.12 4.34 -3.05
N SER A 74 -0.20 4.70 -1.78
CA SER A 74 0.17 3.80 -0.70
C SER A 74 -0.91 3.78 0.36
N GLU A 75 -1.03 2.64 1.03
CA GLU A 75 -1.92 2.44 2.17
C GLU A 75 -1.08 1.97 3.35
N ILE A 76 -1.39 2.52 4.52
CA ILE A 76 -0.79 2.12 5.78
C ILE A 76 -1.79 1.20 6.48
N LEU A 77 -1.35 -0.02 6.77
CA LEU A 77 -2.09 -1.01 7.52
C LEU A 77 -1.55 -1.05 8.93
N VAL A 78 -2.43 -0.95 9.91
CA VAL A 78 -2.06 -1.12 11.30
C VAL A 78 -2.69 -2.39 11.82
N PHE A 79 -1.82 -3.26 12.29
CA PHE A 79 -2.15 -4.53 12.86
C PHE A 79 -1.92 -4.51 14.36
N GLN A 80 -2.75 -5.26 15.08
CA GLN A 80 -2.67 -5.40 16.53
C GLN A 80 -2.59 -6.89 16.88
N LYS A 81 -1.81 -7.22 17.90
CA LYS A 81 -1.76 -8.54 18.53
C LYS A 81 -1.79 -8.38 20.04
N GLU A 82 -2.36 -9.36 20.74
CA GLU A 82 -2.31 -9.41 22.20
C GLU A 82 -0.93 -9.92 22.63
N ASP A 83 -0.31 -9.19 23.55
CA ASP A 83 0.94 -9.59 24.19
C ASP A 83 0.56 -10.55 25.33
N GLY A 84 0.95 -11.81 25.14
CA GLY A 84 0.67 -12.93 26.03
C GLY A 84 1.49 -12.88 27.31
#